data_AF-A0A1Z3U948-F1
#
_entry.id   AF-A0A1Z3U948-F1
#
_cell.length_a   1.000
_cell.length_b   1.000
_cell.length_c   1.000
_cell.angle_alpha   90.00
_cell.angle_beta   90.00
_cell.angle_gamma   90.00
#
_symmetry.space_group_name_H-M   'P 1'
#
loop_
_entity.id
_entity.type
_entity.pdbx_description
1 polymer ?
#
loop_
_entity_poly.entity_id
_entity_poly.type
_entity_poly.pdbx_seq_one_letter_code
_entity_poly.pdbx_strand_id
1 'polypeptide(L)'
;MSLLARLAPHLPYVRRYARALTGDQSTGDNYVRVALEALAAGEQQLSADMTPRVALYHVFHAIWSSTGAQLETGTLETTGSDASQRLLRIAPRSRQAFLLTALEGFTPSEAAQILSADPRDVERLIADAQADIDAELATDVLVIEDEAIISADIQSLVTELGHRVTGTATTHDEAIDAVARHKPGLVLADIQLADGSSGIDAVKDILKTMDVPVIFITAFPERLLTGERPEPTFLITKPFQPETVKAAISQALFFHPSRQKEAA
;
A
#
# COMPACT_ATOMS: atom_id res chain seq x y z
N MET A 1 5.76 -29.73 -9.40
CA MET A 1 6.00 -28.56 -8.53
C MET A 1 5.00 -28.59 -7.40
N SER A 2 5.43 -28.39 -6.14
CA SER A 2 4.49 -28.29 -5.02
C SER A 2 3.66 -27.00 -5.14
N LEU A 3 2.46 -26.99 -4.55
CA LEU A 3 1.59 -25.81 -4.48
C LEU A 3 2.35 -24.59 -3.91
N LEU A 4 3.09 -24.82 -2.83
CA LEU A 4 3.87 -23.79 -2.15
C LEU A 4 4.96 -23.18 -3.04
N ALA A 5 5.63 -23.99 -3.87
CA ALA A 5 6.63 -23.49 -4.83
C ALA A 5 6.01 -22.60 -5.93
N ARG A 6 4.73 -22.79 -6.26
CA ARG A 6 4.01 -21.95 -7.23
C ARG A 6 3.53 -20.62 -6.63
N LEU A 7 3.32 -20.58 -5.31
CA LEU A 7 2.79 -19.40 -4.62
C LEU A 7 3.90 -18.52 -4.04
N ALA A 8 5.01 -19.12 -3.60
CA ALA A 8 6.11 -18.43 -2.93
C ALA A 8 6.60 -17.14 -3.64
N PRO A 9 6.77 -17.11 -4.98
CA PRO A 9 7.21 -15.89 -5.67
C PRO A 9 6.21 -14.73 -5.59
N HIS A 10 4.94 -15.00 -5.28
CA HIS A 10 3.87 -14.01 -5.25
C HIS A 10 3.58 -13.48 -3.84
N LEU A 11 4.02 -14.17 -2.78
CA LEU A 11 3.76 -13.80 -1.39
C LEU A 11 4.19 -12.39 -1.02
N PRO A 12 5.39 -11.90 -1.43
CA PRO A 12 5.81 -10.55 -1.10
C PRO A 12 4.80 -9.50 -1.59
N TYR A 13 4.35 -9.64 -2.84
CA TYR A 13 3.44 -8.67 -3.46
C TYR A 13 2.01 -8.73 -2.90
N VAL A 14 1.55 -9.91 -2.47
CA VAL A 14 0.28 -10.01 -1.74
C VAL A 14 0.36 -9.28 -0.40
N ARG A 15 1.50 -9.35 0.30
CA ARG A 15 1.70 -8.54 1.52
C ARG A 15 1.68 -7.05 1.21
N ARG A 16 2.38 -6.60 0.16
CA ARG A 16 2.33 -5.18 -0.28
C ARG A 16 0.90 -4.73 -0.49
N TYR A 17 0.12 -5.50 -1.23
CA TYR A 17 -1.30 -5.24 -1.45
C TYR A 17 -2.11 -5.22 -0.15
N ALA A 18 -1.94 -6.22 0.71
CA ALA A 18 -2.67 -6.33 1.97
C ALA A 18 -2.35 -5.17 2.93
N ARG A 19 -1.09 -4.73 2.99
CA ARG A 19 -0.65 -3.56 3.77
C ARG A 19 -1.23 -2.27 3.20
N ALA A 20 -1.20 -2.09 1.89
CA ALA A 20 -1.80 -0.93 1.23
C ALA A 20 -3.32 -0.87 1.46
N LEU A 21 -3.98 -2.04 1.46
CA LEU A 21 -5.42 -2.16 1.70
C LEU A 21 -5.83 -1.89 3.16
N THR A 22 -4.96 -2.23 4.12
CA THR A 22 -5.23 -2.13 5.56
C THR A 22 -4.69 -0.85 6.19
N GLY A 23 -3.70 -0.21 5.54
CA GLY A 23 -2.94 0.90 6.11
C GLY A 23 -1.96 0.48 7.22
N ASP A 24 -1.77 -0.82 7.47
CA ASP A 24 -0.93 -1.32 8.56
C ASP A 24 -0.16 -2.59 8.17
N GLN A 25 1.11 -2.64 8.59
CA GLN A 25 1.98 -3.77 8.30
C GLN A 25 1.47 -5.05 8.97
N SER A 26 1.22 -4.99 10.28
CA SER A 26 0.90 -6.16 11.10
C SER A 26 -0.42 -6.79 10.68
N THR A 27 -1.41 -5.94 10.44
CA THR A 27 -2.75 -6.32 10.00
C THR A 27 -2.69 -6.95 8.60
N GLY A 28 -2.05 -6.29 7.64
CA GLY A 28 -1.87 -6.81 6.29
C GLY A 28 -1.18 -8.18 6.27
N ASP A 29 -0.05 -8.30 6.95
CA ASP A 29 0.73 -9.54 7.02
C ASP A 29 -0.05 -10.68 7.70
N ASN A 30 -0.84 -10.37 8.72
CA ASN A 30 -1.69 -11.35 9.39
C ASN A 30 -2.78 -11.92 8.47
N TYR A 31 -3.44 -11.08 7.66
CA TYR A 31 -4.42 -11.58 6.68
C TYR A 31 -3.78 -12.49 5.64
N VAL A 32 -2.57 -12.16 5.18
CA VAL A 32 -1.83 -13.05 4.26
C VAL A 32 -1.50 -14.38 4.93
N ARG A 33 -1.04 -14.37 6.19
CA ARG A 33 -0.76 -15.60 6.95
C ARG A 33 -2.00 -16.49 7.07
N VAL A 34 -3.13 -15.93 7.49
CA VAL A 34 -4.41 -16.67 7.61
C VAL A 34 -4.83 -17.24 6.26
N ALA A 35 -4.61 -16.49 5.17
CA ALA A 35 -4.92 -16.98 3.83
C ALA A 35 -4.09 -18.19 3.41
N LEU A 36 -2.81 -18.22 3.79
CA LEU A 36 -1.94 -19.36 3.53
C LEU A 36 -2.25 -20.57 4.40
N GLU A 37 -2.66 -20.34 5.65
CA GLU A 37 -3.07 -21.42 6.55
C GLU A 37 -4.33 -22.13 6.05
N ALA A 38 -5.34 -21.37 5.60
CA ALA A 38 -6.55 -21.93 4.99
C ALA A 38 -6.25 -22.75 3.72
N LEU A 39 -5.30 -22.28 2.90
CA LEU A 39 -4.82 -23.02 1.73
C LEU A 39 -4.08 -24.31 2.11
N ALA A 40 -3.22 -24.25 3.13
CA ALA A 40 -2.47 -25.40 3.61
C ALA A 40 -3.39 -26.45 4.27
N ALA A 41 -4.45 -26.01 4.95
CA ALA A 41 -5.48 -26.87 5.53
C ALA A 41 -6.43 -27.49 4.48
N GLY A 42 -6.40 -27.02 3.24
CA GLY A 42 -7.30 -27.47 2.16
C GLY A 42 -8.73 -26.94 2.28
N GLU A 43 -8.95 -25.92 3.14
CA GLU A 43 -10.24 -25.25 3.31
C GLU A 43 -10.61 -24.39 2.10
N GLN A 44 -9.60 -23.93 1.37
CA GLN A 44 -9.72 -23.21 0.10
C GLN A 44 -8.95 -23.98 -0.98
N GLN A 45 -9.54 -24.10 -2.17
CA GLN A 45 -8.91 -24.73 -3.33
C GLN A 45 -8.55 -23.67 -4.37
N LEU A 46 -7.35 -23.75 -4.94
CA LEU A 46 -7.00 -22.91 -6.08
C LEU A 46 -7.76 -23.41 -7.30
N SER A 47 -8.55 -22.52 -7.91
CA SER A 47 -9.23 -22.84 -9.15
C SER A 47 -8.22 -23.09 -10.28
N ALA A 48 -8.47 -24.11 -11.10
CA ALA A 48 -7.55 -24.55 -12.15
C ALA A 48 -7.53 -23.63 -13.38
N ASP A 49 -8.51 -22.74 -13.51
CA ASP A 49 -8.66 -21.75 -14.58
C ASP A 49 -7.91 -20.44 -14.31
N MET A 50 -7.39 -20.25 -13.09
CA MET A 50 -6.64 -19.06 -12.70
C MET A 50 -5.13 -19.31 -12.70
N THR A 51 -4.36 -18.26 -13.02
CA THR A 51 -2.91 -18.29 -12.80
C THR A 51 -2.62 -18.39 -11.30
N PRO A 52 -1.46 -18.94 -10.88
CA PRO A 52 -1.11 -19.02 -9.45
C PRO A 52 -1.18 -17.67 -8.74
N ARG A 53 -0.80 -16.60 -9.44
CA ARG A 53 -0.86 -15.23 -8.96
C ARG A 53 -2.31 -14.79 -8.72
N VAL A 54 -3.19 -14.89 -9.71
CA VAL A 54 -4.61 -14.52 -9.59
C VAL A 54 -5.31 -15.35 -8.50
N ALA A 55 -5.08 -16.66 -8.48
CA ALA A 55 -5.71 -17.57 -7.53
C ALA A 55 -5.33 -17.22 -6.08
N LEU A 56 -4.09 -16.80 -5.84
CA LEU A 56 -3.63 -16.39 -4.51
C LEU A 56 -4.35 -15.13 -4.01
N TYR A 57 -4.48 -14.10 -4.85
CA TYR A 57 -5.21 -12.88 -4.48
C TYR A 57 -6.71 -13.15 -4.34
N HIS A 58 -7.28 -14.02 -5.17
CA HIS A 58 -8.68 -14.44 -5.06
C HIS A 58 -8.95 -15.07 -3.69
N VAL A 59 -8.10 -16.00 -3.25
CA VAL A 59 -8.23 -16.64 -1.93
C VAL A 59 -8.04 -15.64 -0.80
N PHE A 60 -7.06 -14.74 -0.92
CA PHE A 60 -6.92 -13.62 0.01
C PHE A 60 -8.22 -12.82 0.13
N HIS A 61 -8.89 -12.49 -0.98
CA HIS A 61 -10.16 -11.75 -0.96
C HIS A 61 -11.34 -12.57 -0.39
N ALA A 62 -11.40 -13.88 -0.66
CA ALA A 62 -12.39 -14.77 -0.05
C ALA A 62 -12.25 -14.80 1.48
N ILE A 63 -11.01 -14.75 1.97
CA ILE A 63 -10.71 -14.74 3.40
C ILE A 63 -10.89 -13.36 3.99
N TRP A 64 -10.42 -12.30 3.34
CA TRP A 64 -10.65 -10.91 3.75
C TRP A 64 -12.14 -10.60 3.91
N SER A 65 -12.97 -11.03 2.97
CA SER A 65 -14.43 -10.82 3.02
C SER A 65 -15.14 -11.66 4.09
N SER A 66 -14.58 -12.81 4.47
CA SER A 66 -15.16 -13.71 5.49
C SER A 66 -14.60 -13.49 6.90
N THR A 67 -13.27 -13.44 7.06
CA THR A 67 -12.54 -13.24 8.32
C THR A 67 -12.36 -11.79 8.74
N GLY A 68 -12.55 -10.83 7.83
CA GLY A 68 -12.75 -9.44 8.25
C GLY A 68 -13.90 -9.29 9.25
N ALA A 69 -14.87 -10.22 9.22
CA ALA A 69 -15.93 -10.30 10.22
C ALA A 69 -15.55 -11.05 11.51
N GLN A 70 -14.43 -11.78 11.56
CA GLN A 70 -14.07 -12.72 12.65
C GLN A 70 -12.76 -12.42 13.39
N LEU A 71 -11.75 -11.79 12.78
CA LEU A 71 -10.42 -11.55 13.38
C LEU A 71 -10.39 -10.56 14.57
N GLU A 72 -11.49 -9.88 14.90
CA GLU A 72 -11.64 -9.11 16.15
C GLU A 72 -12.54 -9.78 17.21
N THR A 73 -12.95 -11.04 17.01
CA THR A 73 -13.63 -11.81 18.10
C THR A 73 -12.67 -12.23 19.21
N GLY A 74 -11.37 -11.96 19.08
CA GLY A 74 -10.33 -12.34 20.02
C GLY A 74 -9.99 -11.35 21.14
N THR A 75 -10.47 -10.10 21.11
CA THR A 75 -10.05 -9.14 22.17
C THR A 75 -11.01 -8.07 22.63
N LEU A 76 -12.22 -7.90 22.10
CA LEU A 76 -13.17 -6.93 22.67
C LEU A 76 -14.59 -7.48 22.60
N GLU A 77 -15.16 -7.82 23.76
CA GLU A 77 -16.60 -7.94 23.94
C GLU A 77 -17.26 -6.63 23.51
N THR A 78 -17.90 -6.59 22.33
CA THR A 78 -19.05 -5.72 22.05
C THR A 78 -19.74 -6.17 20.75
N THR A 79 -20.96 -6.68 20.91
CA THR A 79 -22.12 -6.62 19.98
C THR A 79 -21.86 -6.49 18.48
N GLY A 80 -22.27 -7.54 17.75
CA GLY A 80 -22.11 -7.68 16.30
C GLY A 80 -22.75 -6.61 15.40
N SER A 81 -22.43 -6.73 14.11
CA SER A 81 -22.79 -5.87 12.95
C SER A 81 -21.82 -4.74 12.57
N ASP A 82 -20.89 -4.31 13.43
CA ASP A 82 -20.12 -3.08 13.18
C ASP A 82 -18.76 -3.32 12.48
N ALA A 83 -18.13 -4.49 12.64
CA ALA A 83 -16.76 -4.77 12.18
C ALA A 83 -16.64 -4.92 10.64
N SER A 84 -17.52 -5.70 10.01
CA SER A 84 -17.58 -5.80 8.54
C SER A 84 -17.92 -4.47 7.89
N GLN A 85 -18.70 -3.63 8.57
CA GLN A 85 -19.01 -2.26 8.13
C GLN A 85 -17.80 -1.32 8.29
N ARG A 86 -16.96 -1.49 9.32
CA ARG A 86 -15.67 -0.76 9.46
C ARG A 86 -14.68 -1.15 8.37
N LEU A 87 -14.56 -2.44 8.02
CA LEU A 87 -13.70 -2.87 6.91
C LEU A 87 -14.19 -2.40 5.54
N LEU A 88 -15.52 -2.40 5.32
CA LEU A 88 -16.13 -1.79 4.12
C LEU A 88 -15.93 -0.27 4.08
N ARG A 89 -15.76 0.39 5.24
CA ARG A 89 -15.38 1.81 5.36
C ARG A 89 -13.88 2.06 5.16
N ILE A 90 -13.03 1.11 5.55
CA ILE A 90 -11.56 1.19 5.45
C ILE A 90 -11.11 1.05 3.98
N ALA A 91 -11.65 0.08 3.24
CA ALA A 91 -11.32 -0.08 1.82
C ALA A 91 -12.54 -0.52 0.98
N PRO A 92 -13.29 0.41 0.36
CA PRO A 92 -14.41 0.07 -0.50
C PRO A 92 -13.96 -0.79 -1.70
N ARG A 93 -14.90 -1.51 -2.32
CA ARG A 93 -14.60 -2.37 -3.48
C ARG A 93 -13.97 -1.60 -4.65
N SER A 94 -14.31 -0.31 -4.80
CA SER A 94 -13.70 0.60 -5.78
C SER A 94 -12.19 0.71 -5.57
N ARG A 95 -11.78 0.92 -4.33
CA ARG A 95 -10.37 0.98 -3.93
C ARG A 95 -9.65 -0.35 -4.10
N GLN A 96 -10.29 -1.48 -3.75
CA GLN A 96 -9.72 -2.81 -3.98
C GLN A 96 -9.42 -3.01 -5.46
N ALA A 97 -10.39 -2.71 -6.34
CA ALA A 97 -10.23 -2.81 -7.79
C ALA A 97 -9.09 -1.92 -8.29
N PHE A 98 -9.04 -0.67 -7.84
CA PHE A 98 -7.99 0.27 -8.19
C PHE A 98 -6.60 -0.20 -7.74
N LEU A 99 -6.44 -0.69 -6.51
CA LEU A 99 -5.14 -1.18 -6.02
C LEU A 99 -4.68 -2.45 -6.76
N LEU A 100 -5.61 -3.36 -7.09
CA LEU A 100 -5.27 -4.54 -7.89
C LEU A 100 -4.71 -4.15 -9.27
N THR A 101 -5.24 -3.10 -9.89
CA THR A 101 -4.76 -2.66 -11.20
C THR A 101 -3.55 -1.74 -11.12
N ALA A 102 -3.63 -0.68 -10.31
CA ALA A 102 -2.62 0.39 -10.28
C ALA A 102 -1.37 0.01 -9.48
N LEU A 103 -1.51 -0.65 -8.33
CA LEU A 103 -0.38 -1.05 -7.49
C LEU A 103 0.16 -2.44 -7.85
N GLU A 104 -0.76 -3.38 -8.12
CA GLU A 104 -0.40 -4.76 -8.42
C GLU A 104 -0.32 -5.07 -9.92
N GLY A 105 -0.72 -4.17 -10.81
CA GLY A 105 -0.54 -4.36 -12.25
C GLY A 105 -1.37 -5.51 -12.82
N PHE A 106 -2.49 -5.89 -12.19
CA PHE A 106 -3.45 -6.81 -12.80
C PHE A 106 -4.24 -6.10 -13.90
N THR A 107 -4.65 -6.86 -14.91
CA THR A 107 -5.65 -6.38 -15.88
C THR A 107 -7.03 -6.27 -15.22
N PRO A 108 -7.97 -5.45 -15.75
CA PRO A 108 -9.34 -5.40 -15.24
C PRO A 108 -10.02 -6.78 -15.21
N SER A 109 -9.76 -7.64 -16.19
CA SER A 109 -10.28 -9.01 -16.24
C SER A 109 -9.72 -9.89 -15.11
N GLU A 110 -8.43 -9.80 -14.81
CA GLU A 110 -7.82 -10.52 -13.68
C GLU A 110 -8.33 -9.97 -12.34
N ALA A 111 -8.46 -8.65 -12.21
CA ALA A 111 -9.05 -8.03 -11.02
C ALA A 111 -10.51 -8.48 -10.83
N ALA A 112 -11.28 -8.66 -11.90
CA ALA A 112 -12.64 -9.21 -11.84
C ALA A 112 -12.67 -10.66 -11.36
N GLN A 113 -11.72 -11.50 -11.81
CA GLN A 113 -11.54 -12.85 -11.29
C GLN A 113 -11.21 -12.84 -9.79
N ILE A 114 -10.28 -11.97 -9.36
CA ILE A 114 -9.88 -11.83 -7.96
C ILE A 114 -11.07 -11.42 -7.09
N LEU A 115 -11.83 -10.43 -7.53
CA LEU A 115 -12.96 -9.85 -6.77
C LEU A 115 -14.26 -10.64 -6.91
N SER A 116 -14.30 -11.71 -7.71
CA SER A 116 -15.53 -12.44 -8.04
C SER A 116 -16.63 -11.50 -8.55
N ALA A 117 -16.30 -10.64 -9.52
CA ALA A 117 -17.17 -9.61 -10.06
C ALA A 117 -17.22 -9.66 -11.59
N ASP A 118 -18.20 -8.97 -12.19
CA ASP A 118 -18.23 -8.77 -13.64
C ASP A 118 -17.11 -7.79 -14.06
N PRO A 119 -16.38 -8.05 -15.18
CA PRO A 119 -15.36 -7.13 -15.67
C PRO A 119 -15.84 -5.69 -15.87
N ARG A 120 -17.09 -5.49 -16.31
CA ARG A 120 -17.67 -4.15 -16.50
C ARG A 120 -17.90 -3.44 -15.17
N ASP A 121 -18.25 -4.20 -14.13
CA ASP A 121 -18.38 -3.66 -12.78
C ASP A 121 -17.02 -3.23 -12.25
N VAL A 122 -15.97 -4.01 -12.50
CA VAL A 122 -14.60 -3.65 -12.10
C VAL A 122 -14.10 -2.39 -12.79
N GLU A 123 -14.35 -2.23 -14.09
CA GLU A 123 -14.00 -1.00 -14.82
C GLU A 123 -14.68 0.23 -14.21
N ARG A 124 -15.97 0.13 -13.87
CA ARG A 124 -16.69 1.18 -13.16
C ARG A 124 -16.09 1.46 -11.78
N LEU A 125 -15.81 0.41 -11.01
CA LEU A 125 -15.21 0.52 -9.68
C LEU A 125 -13.84 1.21 -9.70
N ILE A 126 -13.02 0.96 -10.73
CA ILE A 126 -11.74 1.64 -10.94
C ILE A 126 -11.98 3.11 -11.27
N ALA A 127 -12.91 3.42 -12.16
CA ALA A 127 -13.24 4.81 -12.52
C ALA A 127 -13.76 5.61 -11.32
N ASP A 128 -14.63 5.02 -10.50
CA ASP A 128 -15.15 5.63 -9.27
C ASP A 128 -14.01 5.93 -8.28
N ALA A 129 -13.12 4.96 -8.06
CA ALA A 129 -11.94 5.16 -7.21
C ALA A 129 -11.02 6.26 -7.76
N GLN A 130 -10.75 6.28 -9.06
CA GLN A 130 -9.89 7.29 -9.66
C GLN A 130 -10.46 8.70 -9.45
N ALA A 131 -11.77 8.88 -9.62
CA ALA A 131 -12.43 10.15 -9.39
C ALA A 131 -12.37 10.59 -7.92
N ASP A 132 -12.55 9.65 -6.98
CA ASP A 132 -12.41 9.93 -5.55
C ASP A 132 -10.97 10.36 -5.20
N ILE A 133 -9.97 9.71 -5.80
CA ILE A 133 -8.55 10.02 -5.60
C ILE A 133 -8.18 11.37 -6.20
N ASP A 134 -8.66 11.67 -7.40
CA ASP A 134 -8.42 12.96 -8.05
C ASP A 134 -9.10 14.12 -7.31
N ALA A 135 -10.12 13.83 -6.50
CA ALA A 135 -10.75 14.79 -5.61
C ALA A 135 -10.03 14.97 -4.26
N GLU A 136 -9.01 14.15 -3.94
CA GLU A 136 -8.20 14.34 -2.74
C GLU A 136 -7.34 15.61 -2.84
N LEU A 137 -7.12 16.26 -1.70
CA LEU A 137 -6.43 17.56 -1.65
C LEU A 137 -4.93 17.42 -1.94
N ALA A 138 -4.39 18.40 -2.67
CA ALA A 138 -2.96 18.59 -2.82
C ALA A 138 -2.25 18.61 -1.45
N THR A 139 -1.09 17.95 -1.36
CA THR A 139 -0.27 17.88 -0.15
C THR A 139 1.16 18.32 -0.46
N ASP A 140 1.90 18.59 0.61
CA ASP A 140 3.30 18.97 0.56
C ASP A 140 4.16 17.72 0.70
N VAL A 141 5.03 17.48 -0.28
CA VAL A 141 5.83 16.25 -0.37
C VAL A 141 7.31 16.57 -0.19
N LEU A 142 7.94 15.89 0.76
CA LEU A 142 9.40 15.81 0.87
C LEU A 142 9.88 14.55 0.16
N VAL A 143 10.88 14.69 -0.71
CA VAL A 143 11.55 13.57 -1.37
C VAL A 143 12.94 13.37 -0.76
N ILE A 144 13.25 12.16 -0.30
CA ILE A 144 14.57 11.77 0.20
C ILE A 144 15.15 10.76 -0.79
N GLU A 145 16.05 11.20 -1.65
CA GLU A 145 16.61 10.44 -2.77
C GLU A 145 17.91 11.09 -3.23
N ASP A 146 19.00 10.33 -3.29
CA ASP A 146 20.33 10.79 -3.67
C ASP A 146 20.59 10.69 -5.18
N GLU A 147 19.91 9.78 -5.88
CA GLU A 147 20.06 9.65 -7.33
C GLU A 147 19.26 10.76 -8.04
N ALA A 148 19.96 11.77 -8.55
CA ALA A 148 19.35 12.96 -9.16
C ALA A 148 18.31 12.66 -10.26
N ILE A 149 18.53 11.63 -11.08
CA ILE A 149 17.58 11.23 -12.14
C ILE A 149 16.29 10.67 -11.52
N ILE A 150 16.42 9.81 -10.52
CA ILE A 150 15.29 9.18 -9.83
C ILE A 150 14.52 10.23 -9.04
N SER A 151 15.24 11.12 -8.36
CA SER A 151 14.67 12.26 -7.65
C SER A 151 13.87 13.16 -8.59
N ALA A 152 14.40 13.48 -9.77
CA ALA A 152 13.68 14.29 -10.76
C ALA A 152 12.43 13.59 -11.33
N ASP A 153 12.51 12.28 -11.56
CA ASP A 153 11.39 11.46 -12.05
C ASP A 153 10.23 11.44 -11.04
N ILE A 154 10.51 11.10 -9.77
CA ILE A 154 9.47 11.07 -8.74
C ILE A 154 8.90 12.47 -8.46
N GLN A 155 9.71 13.53 -8.49
CA GLN A 155 9.24 14.90 -8.34
C GLN A 155 8.28 15.31 -9.46
N SER A 156 8.57 14.90 -10.69
CA SER A 156 7.72 15.17 -11.85
C SER A 156 6.37 14.48 -11.68
N LEU A 157 6.38 13.19 -11.34
CA LEU A 157 5.15 12.42 -11.08
C LEU A 157 4.33 13.01 -9.93
N VAL A 158 4.96 13.37 -8.82
CA VAL A 158 4.29 14.01 -7.66
C VAL A 158 3.61 15.31 -8.07
N THR A 159 4.28 16.12 -8.91
CA THR A 159 3.74 17.40 -9.38
C THR A 159 2.60 17.20 -10.38
N GLU A 160 2.72 16.21 -11.28
CA GLU A 160 1.66 15.84 -12.24
C GLU A 160 0.38 15.35 -11.53
N LEU A 161 0.53 14.70 -10.38
CA LEU A 161 -0.58 14.29 -9.51
C LEU A 161 -1.19 15.45 -8.71
N GLY A 162 -0.69 16.68 -8.87
CA GLY A 162 -1.25 17.88 -8.24
C GLY A 162 -0.71 18.18 -6.84
N HIS A 163 0.28 17.44 -6.36
CA HIS A 163 0.96 17.71 -5.09
C HIS A 163 2.11 18.71 -5.28
N ARG A 164 2.61 19.28 -4.18
CA ARG A 164 3.75 20.21 -4.22
C ARG A 164 4.98 19.59 -3.58
N VAL A 165 6.07 19.47 -4.32
CA VAL A 165 7.37 19.10 -3.75
C VAL A 165 7.93 20.29 -2.99
N THR A 166 8.13 20.15 -1.68
CA THR A 166 8.63 21.23 -0.81
C THR A 166 10.15 21.23 -0.66
N GLY A 167 10.79 20.12 -1.01
CA GLY A 167 12.24 20.00 -1.02
C GLY A 167 12.67 18.58 -1.36
N THR A 168 13.96 18.46 -1.64
CA THR A 168 14.66 17.19 -1.80
C THR A 168 15.79 17.11 -0.78
N ALA A 169 16.00 15.93 -0.22
CA ALA A 169 17.15 15.62 0.62
C ALA A 169 17.91 14.44 0.03
N THR A 170 19.24 14.50 0.07
CA THR A 170 20.13 13.44 -0.44
C THR A 170 20.82 12.67 0.68
N THR A 171 20.73 13.17 1.91
CA THR A 171 21.32 12.56 3.12
C THR A 171 20.33 12.60 4.27
N HIS A 172 20.62 11.83 5.32
CA HIS A 172 19.84 11.87 6.57
C HIS A 172 19.75 13.29 7.15
N ASP A 173 20.88 13.97 7.34
CA ASP A 173 20.90 15.31 7.97
C ASP A 173 20.10 16.33 7.15
N GLU A 174 20.21 16.29 5.82
CA GLU A 174 19.41 17.15 4.93
C GLU A 174 17.91 16.90 5.07
N ALA A 175 17.49 15.64 5.28
CA ALA A 175 16.10 15.29 5.47
C ALA A 175 15.53 15.85 6.77
N ILE A 176 16.29 15.76 7.87
CA ILE A 176 15.91 16.36 9.17
C ILE A 176 15.80 17.88 9.05
N ASP A 177 16.79 18.52 8.40
CA ASP A 177 16.79 19.97 8.19
C ASP A 177 15.66 20.43 7.25
N ALA A 178 15.29 19.63 6.25
CA ALA A 178 14.17 19.92 5.36
C ALA A 178 12.84 19.91 6.12
N VAL A 179 12.60 18.87 6.92
CA VAL A 179 11.39 18.76 7.76
C VAL A 179 11.32 19.88 8.80
N ALA A 180 12.45 20.25 9.40
CA ALA A 180 12.51 21.34 10.37
C ALA A 180 12.16 22.71 9.75
N ARG A 181 12.53 22.95 8.49
CA ARG A 181 12.22 24.18 7.76
C ARG A 181 10.77 24.22 7.27
N HIS A 182 10.26 23.10 6.76
CA HIS A 182 8.91 23.02 6.20
C HIS A 182 8.32 21.65 6.53
N LYS A 183 7.17 21.63 7.23
CA LYS A 183 6.52 20.37 7.61
C LYS A 183 5.81 19.77 6.40
N PRO A 184 6.28 18.63 5.84
CA PRO A 184 5.58 17.97 4.74
C PRO A 184 4.30 17.30 5.24
N GLY A 185 3.33 17.15 4.34
CA GLY A 185 2.17 16.28 4.56
C GLY A 185 2.39 14.85 4.07
N LEU A 186 3.50 14.58 3.37
CA LEU A 186 3.92 13.25 2.91
C LEU A 186 5.44 13.20 2.74
N VAL A 187 6.06 12.08 3.11
CA VAL A 187 7.48 11.81 2.82
C VAL A 187 7.60 10.64 1.86
N LEU A 188 8.33 10.83 0.77
CA LEU A 188 8.79 9.77 -0.12
C LEU A 188 10.27 9.54 0.13
N ALA A 189 10.69 8.34 0.51
CA ALA A 189 12.07 8.08 0.90
C ALA A 189 12.64 6.84 0.24
N ASP A 190 13.80 6.96 -0.41
CA ASP A 190 14.63 5.79 -0.70
C ASP A 190 15.04 5.13 0.62
N ILE A 191 15.14 3.81 0.60
CA ILE A 191 15.61 2.99 1.69
C ILE A 191 17.13 3.06 1.84
N GLN A 192 17.86 3.19 0.72
CA GLN A 192 19.32 3.18 0.70
C GLN A 192 19.85 4.43 0.03
N LEU A 193 20.65 5.21 0.76
CA LEU A 193 21.27 6.45 0.27
C LEU A 193 22.75 6.21 -0.07
N ALA A 194 23.32 6.98 -1.02
CA ALA A 194 24.71 6.84 -1.49
C ALA A 194 25.79 6.96 -0.41
N ASP A 195 25.53 7.69 0.68
CA ASP A 195 26.47 7.81 1.80
C ASP A 195 26.51 6.56 2.69
N GLY A 196 25.72 5.54 2.37
CA GLY A 196 25.56 4.31 3.14
C GLY A 196 24.64 4.46 4.35
N SER A 197 24.06 5.65 4.56
CA SER A 197 22.99 5.85 5.53
C SER A 197 21.69 5.23 5.04
N SER A 198 20.80 4.90 5.98
CA SER A 198 19.48 4.36 5.63
C SER A 198 18.44 5.47 5.67
N GLY A 199 17.71 5.64 4.58
CA GLY A 199 16.53 6.50 4.60
C GLY A 199 15.45 6.02 5.56
N ILE A 200 15.47 4.72 5.96
CA ILE A 200 14.64 4.21 7.06
C ILE A 200 14.99 4.89 8.39
N ASP A 201 16.28 5.09 8.67
CA ASP A 201 16.72 5.75 9.91
C ASP A 201 16.35 7.23 9.89
N ALA A 202 16.53 7.90 8.74
CA ALA A 202 16.10 9.28 8.56
C ALA A 202 14.58 9.45 8.79
N VAL A 203 13.78 8.59 8.18
CA VAL A 203 12.34 8.54 8.39
C VAL A 203 11.99 8.29 9.85
N LYS A 204 12.67 7.34 10.51
CA LYS A 204 12.42 7.01 11.92
C LYS A 204 12.65 8.21 12.82
N ASP A 205 13.68 9.01 12.54
CA ASP A 205 13.96 10.23 13.30
C ASP A 205 12.96 11.35 13.01
N ILE A 206 12.51 11.49 11.76
CA ILE A 206 11.38 12.38 11.40
C ILE A 206 10.12 12.01 12.18
N LEU A 207 9.76 10.73 12.21
CA LEU A 207 8.54 10.21 12.85
C LEU A 207 8.55 10.37 14.39
N LYS A 208 9.71 10.56 15.02
CA LYS A 208 9.79 10.91 16.45
C LYS A 208 9.28 12.33 16.73
N THR A 209 9.33 13.21 15.73
CA THR A 209 9.03 14.64 15.87
C THR A 209 7.70 15.04 15.25
N MET A 210 7.20 14.28 14.28
CA MET A 210 5.92 14.53 13.64
C MET A 210 5.24 13.24 13.17
N ASP A 211 3.92 13.26 13.17
CA ASP A 211 3.10 12.22 12.55
C ASP A 211 2.85 12.59 11.08
N VAL A 212 3.53 11.90 10.16
CA VAL A 212 3.45 12.14 8.72
C VAL A 212 3.43 10.79 7.98
N PRO A 213 2.57 10.61 6.96
CA PRO A 213 2.63 9.40 6.15
C PRO A 213 3.97 9.31 5.42
N VAL A 214 4.49 8.08 5.34
CA VAL A 214 5.75 7.79 4.65
C VAL A 214 5.56 6.66 3.65
N ILE A 215 6.08 6.86 2.45
CA ILE A 215 6.16 5.83 1.41
C ILE A 215 7.63 5.59 1.10
N PHE A 216 8.03 4.34 1.18
CA PHE A 216 9.39 3.96 0.86
C PHE A 216 9.53 3.58 -0.61
N ILE A 217 10.68 3.91 -1.19
CA ILE A 217 11.02 3.63 -2.57
C ILE A 217 12.18 2.62 -2.58
N THR A 218 12.11 1.60 -3.45
CA THR A 218 13.20 0.62 -3.57
C THR A 218 13.17 -0.12 -4.90
N ALA A 219 14.34 -0.59 -5.35
CA ALA A 219 14.46 -1.51 -6.48
C ALA A 219 14.15 -2.98 -6.11
N PHE A 220 14.17 -3.34 -4.81
CA PHE A 220 14.01 -4.72 -4.32
C PHE A 220 12.93 -4.83 -3.23
N PRO A 221 11.65 -4.60 -3.58
CA PRO A 221 10.55 -4.57 -2.62
C PRO A 221 10.40 -5.88 -1.85
N GLU A 222 10.74 -7.02 -2.44
CA GLU A 222 10.62 -8.35 -1.83
C GLU A 222 11.44 -8.52 -0.54
N ARG A 223 12.51 -7.75 -0.37
CA ARG A 223 13.35 -7.77 0.85
C ARG A 223 12.67 -7.11 2.06
N LEU A 224 11.57 -6.42 1.83
CA LEU A 224 10.82 -5.61 2.79
C LEU A 224 9.35 -6.03 2.86
N LEU A 225 9.07 -7.21 2.30
CA LEU A 225 7.76 -7.84 2.25
C LEU A 225 7.89 -9.28 2.76
N THR A 226 8.80 -9.49 3.73
CA THR A 226 9.03 -10.80 4.36
C THR A 226 7.93 -11.13 5.36
N GLY A 227 7.43 -10.11 6.07
CA GLY A 227 6.48 -10.25 7.18
C GLY A 227 7.09 -10.83 8.46
N GLU A 228 8.43 -10.85 8.56
CA GLU A 228 9.15 -11.46 9.70
C GLU A 228 9.74 -10.43 10.67
N ARG A 229 9.71 -9.14 10.29
CA ARG A 229 10.31 -8.03 11.03
C ARG A 229 9.52 -6.74 10.77
N PRO A 230 9.78 -5.65 11.51
CA PRO A 230 9.25 -4.34 11.16
C PRO A 230 9.69 -3.93 9.75
N GLU A 231 8.72 -3.62 8.90
CA GLU A 231 8.89 -3.29 7.48
C GLU A 231 7.91 -2.16 7.09
N PRO A 232 8.20 -1.40 6.02
CA PRO A 232 7.29 -0.39 5.51
C PRO A 232 5.87 -0.89 5.20
N THR A 233 4.86 -0.06 5.54
CA THR A 233 3.47 -0.26 5.12
C THR A 233 3.30 0.04 3.63
N PHE A 234 3.80 1.19 3.17
CA PHE A 234 3.67 1.64 1.78
C PHE A 234 5.02 1.61 1.06
N LEU A 235 5.02 0.99 -0.13
CA LEU A 235 6.21 0.73 -0.94
C LEU A 235 5.95 1.03 -2.41
N ILE A 236 6.87 1.74 -3.05
CA ILE A 236 6.92 1.97 -4.50
C ILE A 236 8.17 1.30 -5.05
N THR A 237 8.01 0.57 -6.16
CA THR A 237 9.11 -0.09 -6.85
C THR A 237 9.73 0.83 -7.90
N LYS A 238 11.07 0.88 -7.94
CA LYS A 238 11.83 1.47 -9.05
C LYS A 238 11.96 0.47 -10.22
N PRO A 239 11.87 0.88 -11.49
CA PRO A 239 11.53 2.22 -11.99
C PRO A 239 10.04 2.55 -11.78
N PHE A 240 9.73 3.84 -11.65
CA PHE A 240 8.39 4.28 -11.29
C PHE A 240 7.37 4.04 -12.39
N GLN A 241 6.19 3.59 -11.97
CA GLN A 241 5.00 3.58 -12.81
C GLN A 241 4.04 4.63 -12.26
N PRO A 242 3.53 5.57 -13.08
CA PRO A 242 2.69 6.67 -12.60
C PRO A 242 1.48 6.19 -11.78
N GLU A 243 0.80 5.14 -12.23
CA GLU A 243 -0.36 4.56 -11.53
C GLU A 243 0.02 3.97 -10.17
N THR A 244 1.18 3.33 -10.06
CA THR A 244 1.69 2.78 -8.79
C THR A 244 2.00 3.89 -7.79
N VAL A 245 2.62 4.99 -8.25
CA VAL A 245 2.91 6.16 -7.42
C VAL A 245 1.62 6.79 -6.95
N LYS A 246 0.66 7.03 -7.86
CA LYS A 246 -0.67 7.55 -7.54
C LYS A 246 -1.38 6.70 -6.49
N ALA A 247 -1.37 5.38 -6.68
CA ALA A 247 -2.01 4.46 -5.77
C ALA A 247 -1.38 4.49 -4.37
N ALA A 248 -0.06 4.45 -4.27
CA ALA A 248 0.63 4.50 -3.00
C ALA A 248 0.40 5.83 -2.27
N ILE A 249 0.49 6.96 -2.97
CA ILE A 249 0.25 8.29 -2.42
C ILE A 249 -1.19 8.42 -1.88
N SER A 250 -2.17 8.04 -2.69
CA SER A 250 -3.56 8.11 -2.25
C SER A 250 -3.84 7.23 -1.03
N GLN A 251 -3.29 6.00 -0.97
CA GLN A 251 -3.48 5.17 0.22
C GLN A 251 -2.84 5.80 1.46
N ALA A 252 -1.63 6.32 1.33
CA ALA A 252 -0.95 6.95 2.45
C ALA A 252 -1.74 8.17 2.98
N LEU A 253 -2.30 8.99 2.09
CA LEU A 253 -3.12 10.15 2.46
C LEU A 253 -4.51 9.78 2.99
N PHE A 254 -5.11 8.72 2.46
CA PHE A 254 -6.40 8.23 2.96
C PHE A 254 -6.32 7.77 4.42
N PHE A 255 -5.27 7.02 4.77
CA PHE A 255 -5.08 6.53 6.13
C PHE A 255 -4.49 7.59 7.08
N HIS A 256 -3.84 8.62 6.53
CA HIS A 256 -3.31 9.75 7.28
C HIS A 256 -3.90 11.07 6.75
N PRO A 257 -5.21 11.31 6.91
CA PRO A 257 -5.80 12.55 6.46
C PRO A 257 -5.16 13.72 7.21
N SER A 258 -4.63 14.69 6.46
CA SER A 258 -4.09 15.93 7.00
C SER A 258 -5.09 16.53 8.00
N ARG A 259 -4.68 16.71 9.27
CA ARG A 259 -5.50 17.32 10.34
C ARG A 259 -5.93 18.78 10.09
N GLN A 260 -5.80 19.31 8.88
CA GLN A 260 -6.26 20.65 8.52
C GLN A 260 -7.78 20.86 8.68
N LYS A 261 -8.57 19.81 8.94
CA LYS A 261 -10.02 19.91 9.18
C LYS A 261 -10.46 20.27 10.61
N GLU A 262 -9.57 20.43 11.60
CA GLU A 262 -9.98 20.86 12.95
C GLU A 262 -9.98 22.38 13.18
N ALA A 263 -9.66 23.19 12.17
CA ALA A 263 -9.61 24.65 12.28
C ALA A 263 -10.39 25.35 11.16
N ALA A 264 -11.67 25.04 11.01
CA ALA A 264 -12.64 25.83 10.24
C ALA A 264 -13.96 25.97 11.01
#